data_AF-A0A9P8EWP8-F1
#
_entry.id   AF-A0A9P8EWP8-F1
#
_cell.length_a   1.000
_cell.length_b   1.000
_cell.length_c   1.000
_cell.angle_alpha   90.00
_cell.angle_beta   90.00
_cell.angle_gamma   90.00
#
_symmetry.space_group_name_H-M   'P 1'
#
loop_
_entity.id
_entity.type
_entity.pdbx_description
1 polymer ?
#
loop_
_entity_poly.entity_id
_entity_poly.type
_entity_poly.pdbx_seq_one_letter_code
_entity_poly.pdbx_strand_id
1 'polypeptide(L)'
;MDSGLAMPAMLESTQDPLPLEINEGDTHSVNQRLSHVPENLQSHLLDLDTIASQEIQPDSDLHRLQMNDEFLPFIAGISKLQNLSVTDAYGTCHYDEQELSSFHYNGDADWVREPLHAEVIQPLRDAWQHSDKLFFNDLSQGDQTWKTYKVFMENYQLKTAGIINARFAEILLLDVDNIPTSDPAALFESKTYNEYGSVFWPDHPRTRREHPAWAVFNTPCRRDEYEFETGQLLVDKRRYFYHLQLAAWLNTQEYWREMLLGDKDLFRYAWHGLQTRYGTPTKWLTSVGFIAEQADGIGGSKMVYCGHTFGQAYPDHKDGNEGSGIAFLHGGALKTMSAPLLSRLLKLNGGIFTHFKRVSATSLEDWTRVESGVDIKLWSAGFYYNLTQDYAPSDLISADADFDLDGLTISKEQIASLELTDKDADEYIMCLDLAHVEARPIVELGGDAASFENLFRELGGYWMIEGNYHG
;
A
#
# COMPACT_ATOMS: atom_id res chain seq x y z
N MET A 1 -7.25 23.25 -10.08
CA MET A 1 -7.54 22.16 -11.04
C MET A 1 -7.02 20.91 -10.38
N ASP A 2 -7.91 19.92 -10.22
CA ASP A 2 -7.74 18.72 -9.38
C ASP A 2 -6.38 18.05 -9.49
N SER A 3 -5.79 17.77 -8.34
CA SER A 3 -4.52 17.06 -8.18
C SER A 3 -4.69 15.66 -7.57
N GLY A 4 -5.87 15.05 -7.73
CA GLY A 4 -5.95 13.61 -7.53
C GLY A 4 -5.06 12.94 -8.57
N LEU A 5 -4.29 11.93 -8.17
CA LEU A 5 -4.10 10.76 -9.03
C LEU A 5 -5.42 10.57 -9.77
N ALA A 6 -5.40 10.66 -11.10
CA ALA A 6 -6.62 10.51 -11.88
C ALA A 6 -7.24 9.19 -11.46
N MET A 7 -8.31 9.26 -10.65
CA MET A 7 -9.06 8.08 -10.27
C MET A 7 -9.54 7.48 -11.59
N PRO A 8 -9.46 6.15 -11.77
CA PRO A 8 -10.22 5.50 -12.83
C PRO A 8 -11.64 6.05 -12.75
N ALA A 9 -12.22 6.40 -13.90
CA ALA A 9 -13.55 6.97 -13.97
C ALA A 9 -14.47 6.17 -13.05
N MET A 10 -14.96 6.82 -11.99
CA MET A 10 -15.92 6.17 -11.10
C MET A 10 -17.08 5.71 -11.97
N LEU A 11 -17.47 4.44 -11.83
CA LEU A 11 -18.81 4.01 -12.20
C LEU A 11 -19.77 4.97 -11.49
N GLU A 12 -20.26 5.97 -12.23
CA GLU A 12 -21.26 6.91 -11.78
C GLU A 12 -22.46 6.09 -11.30
N SER A 13 -22.96 6.42 -10.10
CA SER A 13 -24.16 5.76 -9.65
C SER A 13 -25.28 6.01 -10.66
N THR A 14 -26.04 4.95 -10.90
CA THR A 14 -27.22 4.86 -11.76
C THR A 14 -26.98 4.34 -13.19
N GLN A 15 -27.35 3.06 -13.38
CA GLN A 15 -27.75 2.39 -14.63
C GLN A 15 -26.70 1.63 -15.47
N ASP A 16 -25.42 1.63 -15.12
CA ASP A 16 -24.51 0.65 -15.73
C ASP A 16 -24.63 -0.72 -15.05
N PRO A 17 -24.72 -1.82 -15.83
CA PRO A 17 -24.82 -3.16 -15.26
C PRO A 17 -23.60 -3.42 -14.38
N LEU A 18 -23.83 -3.98 -13.19
CA LEU A 18 -22.79 -4.56 -12.36
C LEU A 18 -21.86 -5.39 -13.26
N PRO A 19 -20.52 -5.30 -13.15
CA PRO A 19 -19.60 -6.14 -13.94
C PRO A 19 -19.79 -7.64 -13.66
N LEU A 20 -20.60 -7.98 -12.65
CA LEU A 20 -21.10 -9.31 -12.37
C LEU A 20 -22.52 -9.44 -12.96
N GLU A 21 -22.67 -9.42 -14.28
CA GLU A 21 -23.92 -9.87 -14.92
C GLU A 21 -24.12 -11.37 -14.62
N ILE A 22 -24.70 -11.66 -13.46
CA ILE A 22 -25.28 -12.95 -13.15
C ILE A 22 -26.72 -12.88 -13.65
N ASN A 23 -26.94 -13.29 -14.91
CA ASN A 23 -28.30 -13.39 -15.46
C ASN A 23 -29.15 -14.32 -14.58
N GLU A 24 -30.11 -13.74 -13.84
CA GLU A 24 -31.11 -14.46 -13.06
C GLU A 24 -32.03 -15.23 -14.01
N GLY A 25 -31.67 -16.48 -14.29
CA GLY A 25 -32.44 -17.36 -15.16
C GLY A 25 -31.65 -18.53 -15.73
N ASP A 26 -30.32 -18.47 -15.74
CA ASP A 26 -29.48 -19.57 -16.23
C ASP A 26 -29.15 -20.53 -15.08
N THR A 27 -29.51 -21.80 -15.23
CA THR A 27 -28.86 -22.89 -14.50
C THR A 27 -27.37 -22.79 -14.78
N HIS A 28 -26.57 -22.25 -13.85
CA HIS A 28 -25.16 -21.92 -14.08
C HIS A 28 -24.43 -23.09 -14.75
N SER A 29 -24.09 -22.89 -16.03
CA SER A 29 -23.21 -23.82 -16.73
C SER A 29 -21.88 -23.87 -15.99
N VAL A 30 -21.21 -25.03 -15.99
CA VAL A 30 -19.90 -25.20 -15.33
C VAL A 30 -18.90 -24.12 -15.78
N ASN A 31 -19.01 -23.65 -17.03
CA ASN A 31 -18.16 -22.61 -17.60
C ASN A 31 -18.36 -21.21 -16.97
N GLN A 32 -19.56 -20.86 -16.51
CA GLN A 32 -19.79 -19.59 -15.79
C GLN A 32 -19.27 -19.65 -14.35
N ARG A 33 -19.41 -20.81 -13.68
CA ARG A 33 -18.90 -21.02 -12.32
C ARG A 33 -17.39 -20.94 -12.21
N LEU A 34 -16.67 -21.30 -13.27
CA LEU A 34 -15.22 -21.36 -13.28
C LEU A 34 -14.57 -20.18 -14.03
N SER A 35 -15.35 -19.14 -14.33
CA SER A 35 -14.89 -18.01 -15.15
C SER A 35 -13.72 -17.24 -14.53
N HIS A 36 -13.61 -17.24 -13.21
CA HIS A 36 -12.49 -16.65 -12.47
C HIS A 36 -11.32 -17.61 -12.22
N VAL A 37 -11.48 -18.89 -12.54
CA VAL A 37 -10.43 -19.90 -12.40
C VAL A 37 -9.73 -20.06 -13.75
N PRO A 38 -8.40 -19.82 -13.83
CA PRO A 38 -7.65 -20.11 -15.05
C PRO A 38 -7.92 -21.53 -15.54
N GLU A 39 -8.17 -21.70 -16.85
CA GLU A 39 -8.58 -22.98 -17.43
C GLU A 39 -7.65 -24.14 -17.05
N ASN A 40 -6.34 -23.86 -16.92
CA ASN A 40 -5.33 -24.84 -16.52
C ASN A 40 -5.41 -25.30 -15.04
N LEU A 41 -6.25 -24.65 -14.22
CA LEU A 41 -6.42 -24.96 -12.80
C LEU A 41 -7.78 -25.59 -12.50
N GLN A 42 -8.72 -25.58 -13.46
CA GLN A 42 -10.08 -26.07 -13.25
C GLN A 42 -10.15 -27.56 -12.87
N SER A 43 -9.18 -28.37 -13.29
CA SER A 43 -9.06 -29.79 -12.89
C SER A 43 -8.48 -30.02 -11.49
N HIS A 44 -8.05 -28.96 -10.80
CA HIS A 44 -7.38 -29.01 -9.50
C HIS A 44 -8.17 -28.26 -8.41
N LEU A 45 -9.47 -28.03 -8.65
CA LEU A 45 -10.31 -27.31 -7.71
C LEU A 45 -10.71 -28.20 -6.54
N LEU A 46 -10.74 -27.57 -5.36
CA LEU A 46 -11.27 -28.19 -4.16
C LEU A 46 -12.80 -28.18 -4.19
N ASP A 47 -13.40 -29.36 -3.93
CA ASP A 47 -14.84 -29.50 -3.75
C ASP A 47 -15.21 -29.22 -2.29
N LEU A 48 -15.49 -27.96 -1.99
CA LEU A 48 -15.84 -27.49 -0.64
C LEU A 48 -17.15 -28.12 -0.12
N ASP A 49 -18.05 -28.58 -0.99
CA ASP A 49 -19.31 -29.21 -0.58
C ASP A 49 -19.10 -30.59 0.06
N THR A 50 -17.95 -31.22 -0.19
CA THR A 50 -17.55 -32.49 0.44
C THR A 50 -16.94 -32.32 1.83
N ILE A 51 -16.62 -31.08 2.22
CA ILE A 51 -15.92 -30.77 3.46
C ILE A 51 -16.94 -30.44 4.55
N ALA A 52 -16.82 -31.07 5.72
CA ALA A 52 -17.66 -30.75 6.86
C ALA A 52 -17.36 -29.32 7.35
N SER A 53 -18.34 -28.43 7.21
CA SER A 53 -18.19 -27.03 7.60
C SER A 53 -18.07 -26.85 9.12
N GLN A 54 -17.22 -25.91 9.54
CA GLN A 54 -17.16 -25.40 10.91
C GLN A 54 -17.65 -23.95 10.93
N GLU A 55 -18.43 -23.59 11.96
CA GLU A 55 -18.88 -22.22 12.15
C GLU A 55 -17.70 -21.32 12.56
N ILE A 56 -17.55 -20.20 11.87
CA ILE A 56 -16.59 -19.17 12.23
C ILE A 56 -17.22 -18.27 13.28
N GLN A 57 -16.62 -18.21 14.47
CA GLN A 57 -17.03 -17.25 15.49
C GLN A 57 -16.28 -15.92 15.28
N PRO A 58 -16.92 -14.77 15.54
CA PRO A 58 -16.19 -13.51 15.66
C PRO A 58 -15.03 -13.67 16.67
N ASP A 59 -13.89 -13.06 16.38
CA ASP A 59 -12.68 -13.13 17.22
C ASP A 59 -12.07 -14.53 17.39
N SER A 60 -12.40 -15.47 16.51
CA SER A 60 -11.68 -16.74 16.45
C SER A 60 -10.19 -16.50 16.22
N ASP A 61 -9.33 -17.15 17.01
CA ASP A 61 -7.87 -17.09 16.85
C ASP A 61 -7.41 -17.96 15.65
N LEU A 62 -8.05 -17.80 14.48
CA LEU A 62 -7.76 -18.59 13.28
C LEU A 62 -6.32 -18.38 12.77
N HIS A 63 -5.69 -17.25 13.13
CA HIS A 63 -4.28 -16.99 12.84
C HIS A 63 -3.31 -17.98 13.52
N ARG A 64 -3.79 -18.74 14.53
CA ARG A 64 -3.00 -19.78 15.20
C ARG A 64 -2.99 -21.12 14.47
N LEU A 65 -3.80 -21.29 13.42
CA LEU A 65 -3.72 -22.47 12.57
C LEU A 65 -2.35 -22.52 11.88
N GLN A 66 -1.76 -23.71 11.79
CA GLN A 66 -0.38 -23.90 11.36
C GLN A 66 -0.27 -24.39 9.91
N MET A 67 -1.35 -24.93 9.37
CA MET A 67 -1.44 -25.48 8.03
C MET A 67 -2.68 -24.97 7.29
N ASN A 68 -2.55 -24.75 5.98
CA ASN A 68 -3.61 -24.23 5.11
C ASN A 68 -4.89 -25.06 5.22
N ASP A 69 -4.79 -26.38 5.14
CA ASP A 69 -5.96 -27.27 5.09
C ASP A 69 -6.78 -27.23 6.38
N GLU A 70 -6.20 -26.75 7.50
CA GLU A 70 -6.96 -26.50 8.73
C GLU A 70 -8.02 -25.39 8.56
N PHE A 71 -7.87 -24.52 7.55
CA PHE A 71 -8.87 -23.51 7.21
C PHE A 71 -10.04 -24.07 6.40
N LEU A 72 -9.91 -25.24 5.77
CA LEU A 72 -10.94 -25.76 4.85
C LEU A 72 -12.33 -25.91 5.48
N PRO A 73 -12.49 -26.43 6.72
CA PRO A 73 -13.78 -26.47 7.38
C PRO A 73 -14.41 -25.09 7.56
N PHE A 74 -13.61 -24.06 7.85
CA PHE A 74 -14.07 -22.68 8.05
C PHE A 74 -14.47 -22.04 6.72
N ILE A 75 -13.66 -22.23 5.68
CA ILE A 75 -13.97 -21.79 4.31
C ILE A 75 -15.27 -22.45 3.81
N ALA A 76 -15.45 -23.76 4.03
CA ALA A 76 -16.70 -24.46 3.70
C ALA A 76 -17.91 -23.97 4.52
N GLY A 77 -17.67 -23.30 5.66
CA GLY A 77 -18.70 -22.67 6.49
C GLY A 77 -19.00 -21.22 6.14
N ILE A 78 -18.28 -20.60 5.21
CA ILE A 78 -18.33 -19.15 5.00
C ILE A 78 -19.69 -18.65 4.49
N SER A 79 -20.37 -19.44 3.65
CA SER A 79 -21.75 -19.18 3.20
C SER A 79 -22.79 -19.18 4.33
N LYS A 80 -22.43 -19.73 5.49
CA LYS A 80 -23.30 -19.82 6.67
C LYS A 80 -23.09 -18.67 7.65
N LEU A 81 -22.10 -17.80 7.37
CA LEU A 81 -21.87 -16.61 8.18
C LEU A 81 -23.11 -15.72 8.19
N GLN A 82 -23.48 -15.24 9.37
CA GLN A 82 -24.49 -14.21 9.47
C GLN A 82 -23.90 -12.90 8.94
N ASN A 83 -24.41 -12.48 7.78
CA ASN A 83 -24.01 -11.23 7.15
C ASN A 83 -24.53 -10.01 7.93
N LEU A 84 -23.64 -9.06 8.22
CA LEU A 84 -24.00 -7.74 8.75
C LEU A 84 -24.92 -7.00 7.77
N SER A 85 -25.84 -6.16 8.24
CA SER A 85 -26.43 -5.16 7.34
C SER A 85 -25.38 -4.10 6.97
N VAL A 86 -25.60 -3.33 5.91
CA VAL A 86 -24.71 -2.20 5.57
C VAL A 86 -24.60 -1.24 6.74
N THR A 87 -25.73 -0.93 7.36
CA THR A 87 -25.80 -0.08 8.55
C THR A 87 -25.07 -0.68 9.76
N ASP A 88 -25.13 -2.00 9.96
CA ASP A 88 -24.40 -2.64 11.05
C ASP A 88 -22.89 -2.69 10.77
N ALA A 89 -22.50 -2.87 9.51
CA ALA A 89 -21.10 -2.85 9.08
C ALA A 89 -20.48 -1.46 9.27
N TYR A 90 -21.26 -0.39 9.12
CA TYR A 90 -20.81 0.96 9.47
C TYR A 90 -20.50 1.08 10.97
N GLY A 91 -21.19 0.28 11.79
CA GLY A 91 -20.92 0.12 13.21
C GLY A 91 -20.93 1.43 14.00
N THR A 92 -20.08 1.48 15.01
CA THR A 92 -19.86 2.65 15.89
C THR A 92 -18.72 3.54 15.42
N CYS A 93 -18.13 3.27 14.24
CA CYS A 93 -17.19 4.19 13.64
C CYS A 93 -17.88 5.53 13.38
N HIS A 94 -17.39 6.56 14.04
CA HIS A 94 -17.76 7.94 13.76
C HIS A 94 -16.48 8.71 13.63
N TYR A 95 -16.30 9.43 12.53
CA TYR A 95 -15.16 10.31 12.30
C TYR A 95 -15.66 11.75 12.23
N ASP A 96 -14.90 12.69 12.78
CA ASP A 96 -15.21 14.10 12.58
C ASP A 96 -14.64 14.63 11.25
N GLU A 97 -15.02 15.86 10.87
CA GLU A 97 -14.61 16.48 9.60
C GLU A 97 -13.09 16.67 9.50
N GLN A 98 -12.38 16.85 10.63
CA GLN A 98 -10.94 17.00 10.62
C GLN A 98 -10.25 15.65 10.41
N GLU A 99 -10.74 14.60 11.07
CA GLU A 99 -10.25 13.23 10.88
C GLU A 99 -10.45 12.77 9.44
N LEU A 100 -11.61 13.06 8.83
CA LEU A 100 -11.91 12.69 7.45
C LEU A 100 -11.01 13.40 6.42
N SER A 101 -10.29 14.45 6.80
CA SER A 101 -9.36 15.15 5.90
C SER A 101 -8.12 14.34 5.53
N SER A 102 -7.82 13.25 6.25
CA SER A 102 -6.68 12.37 5.98
C SER A 102 -7.05 11.06 5.27
N PHE A 103 -8.28 10.95 4.74
CA PHE A 103 -8.79 9.75 4.10
C PHE A 103 -8.73 9.88 2.58
N HIS A 104 -8.50 8.76 1.87
CA HIS A 104 -8.42 8.74 0.40
C HIS A 104 -9.74 9.17 -0.28
N TYR A 105 -10.88 8.76 0.26
CA TYR A 105 -12.18 9.03 -0.35
C TYR A 105 -12.79 10.30 0.21
N ASN A 106 -13.02 11.28 -0.68
CA ASN A 106 -13.73 12.51 -0.34
C ASN A 106 -15.20 12.24 0.00
N GLY A 107 -15.84 13.19 0.70
CA GLY A 107 -17.25 13.10 1.10
C GLY A 107 -18.26 13.09 -0.06
N ASP A 108 -17.79 13.22 -1.30
CA ASP A 108 -18.61 13.48 -2.47
C ASP A 108 -18.97 12.24 -3.30
N ALA A 109 -18.34 11.09 -3.03
CA ALA A 109 -18.71 9.85 -3.71
C ALA A 109 -20.14 9.43 -3.35
N ASP A 110 -20.89 8.90 -4.33
CA ASP A 110 -22.32 8.60 -4.15
C ASP A 110 -22.59 7.61 -3.01
N TRP A 111 -21.74 6.58 -2.88
CA TRP A 111 -21.81 5.59 -1.80
C TRP A 111 -21.45 6.15 -0.41
N VAL A 112 -20.81 7.33 -0.35
CA VAL A 112 -20.60 8.07 0.91
C VAL A 112 -21.85 8.84 1.31
N ARG A 113 -22.55 9.41 0.32
CA ARG A 113 -23.76 10.21 0.54
C ARG A 113 -24.97 9.34 0.88
N GLU A 114 -25.10 8.21 0.20
CA GLU A 114 -26.19 7.26 0.41
C GLU A 114 -25.64 5.82 0.53
N PRO A 115 -26.00 5.08 1.60
CA PRO A 115 -25.57 3.70 1.76
C PRO A 115 -26.03 2.82 0.59
N LEU A 116 -25.15 1.95 0.09
CA LEU A 116 -25.53 1.01 -0.96
C LEU A 116 -26.66 0.07 -0.49
N HIS A 117 -27.60 -0.19 -1.38
CA HIS A 117 -28.71 -1.09 -1.12
C HIS A 117 -28.27 -2.57 -1.13
N ALA A 118 -29.05 -3.42 -0.46
CA ALA A 118 -28.81 -4.86 -0.41
C ALA A 118 -28.74 -5.51 -1.80
N GLU A 119 -29.47 -4.96 -2.79
CA GLU A 119 -29.45 -5.42 -4.19
C GLU A 119 -28.07 -5.27 -4.86
N VAL A 120 -27.23 -4.34 -4.37
CA VAL A 120 -25.85 -4.17 -4.83
C VAL A 120 -24.88 -5.01 -4.00
N ILE A 121 -25.11 -5.08 -2.69
CA ILE A 121 -24.21 -5.76 -1.74
C ILE A 121 -24.32 -7.29 -1.81
N GLN A 122 -25.51 -7.83 -2.02
CA GLN A 122 -25.73 -9.27 -1.99
C GLN A 122 -25.02 -10.00 -3.14
N PRO A 123 -25.07 -9.54 -4.41
CA PRO A 123 -24.31 -10.17 -5.48
C PRO A 123 -22.80 -10.17 -5.23
N LEU A 124 -22.28 -9.08 -4.64
CA LEU A 124 -20.86 -8.97 -4.28
C LEU A 124 -20.46 -9.96 -3.19
N ARG A 125 -21.32 -10.18 -2.18
CA ARG A 125 -21.12 -11.23 -1.17
C ARG A 125 -21.16 -12.61 -1.79
N ASP A 126 -22.17 -12.85 -2.62
CA ASP A 126 -22.39 -14.17 -3.17
C ASP A 126 -21.20 -14.64 -4.01
N ALA A 127 -20.54 -13.70 -4.70
CA ALA A 127 -19.36 -13.96 -5.53
C ALA A 127 -18.20 -14.66 -4.79
N TRP A 128 -18.06 -14.44 -3.48
CA TRP A 128 -16.99 -15.05 -2.69
C TRP A 128 -17.48 -15.87 -1.49
N GLN A 129 -18.76 -15.79 -1.09
CA GLN A 129 -19.24 -16.54 0.07
C GLN A 129 -19.79 -17.94 -0.26
N HIS A 130 -20.19 -18.22 -1.50
CA HIS A 130 -20.76 -19.51 -1.84
C HIS A 130 -19.75 -20.48 -2.45
N SER A 131 -19.78 -21.74 -2.03
CA SER A 131 -18.90 -22.81 -2.52
C SER A 131 -19.10 -23.16 -3.99
N ASP A 132 -20.26 -22.82 -4.58
CA ASP A 132 -20.50 -22.99 -6.02
C ASP A 132 -19.92 -21.84 -6.87
N LYS A 133 -19.38 -20.80 -6.21
CA LYS A 133 -18.79 -19.60 -6.83
C LYS A 133 -17.33 -19.37 -6.40
N LEU A 134 -16.97 -19.68 -5.16
CA LEU A 134 -15.61 -19.59 -4.65
C LEU A 134 -14.91 -20.95 -4.82
N PHE A 135 -13.86 -20.96 -5.63
CA PHE A 135 -13.04 -22.14 -5.87
C PHE A 135 -11.61 -21.84 -5.51
N PHE A 136 -11.01 -22.76 -4.76
CA PHE A 136 -9.58 -22.73 -4.45
C PHE A 136 -8.88 -23.83 -5.22
N ASN A 137 -7.72 -23.48 -5.77
CA ASN A 137 -6.83 -24.45 -6.36
C ASN A 137 -6.12 -25.21 -5.24
N ASP A 138 -6.06 -26.54 -5.39
CA ASP A 138 -5.20 -27.42 -4.61
C ASP A 138 -3.79 -27.41 -5.21
N LEU A 139 -2.98 -26.42 -4.83
CA LEU A 139 -1.59 -26.31 -5.29
C LEU A 139 -0.67 -27.48 -4.83
N SER A 140 -1.17 -28.46 -4.07
CA SER A 140 -0.42 -29.70 -3.82
C SER A 140 -0.35 -30.61 -5.06
N GLN A 141 -1.24 -30.41 -6.04
CA GLN A 141 -1.18 -31.07 -7.36
C GLN A 141 -0.07 -30.42 -8.23
N GLY A 142 0.23 -30.99 -9.40
CA GLY A 142 1.32 -30.54 -10.30
C GLY A 142 1.26 -29.06 -10.77
N ASP A 143 2.14 -28.65 -11.69
CA ASP A 143 2.35 -27.25 -12.10
C ASP A 143 1.06 -26.43 -12.30
N GLN A 144 0.75 -25.60 -11.29
CA GLN A 144 -0.45 -24.80 -11.19
C GLN A 144 -0.08 -23.33 -11.00
N THR A 145 0.36 -22.72 -12.09
CA THR A 145 0.71 -21.30 -12.13
C THR A 145 -0.57 -20.45 -12.16
N TRP A 146 -0.71 -19.52 -11.20
CA TRP A 146 -1.71 -18.46 -11.23
C TRP A 146 -1.37 -17.47 -12.34
N LYS A 147 -2.25 -17.38 -13.33
CA LYS A 147 -2.11 -16.41 -14.42
C LYS A 147 -2.91 -15.17 -14.09
N THR A 148 -2.24 -14.04 -14.07
CA THR A 148 -2.88 -12.72 -13.99
C THR A 148 -2.89 -12.07 -15.38
N TYR A 149 -3.71 -11.05 -15.56
CA TYR A 149 -3.77 -10.29 -16.81
C TYR A 149 -2.75 -9.15 -16.75
N LYS A 150 -2.28 -8.71 -17.93
CA LYS A 150 -1.45 -7.53 -18.08
C LYS A 150 -2.32 -6.42 -18.67
N VAL A 151 -2.41 -5.31 -17.97
CA VAL A 151 -2.98 -4.06 -18.51
C VAL A 151 -1.84 -3.12 -18.93
N PHE A 152 -2.13 -2.20 -19.84
CA PHE A 152 -1.14 -1.23 -20.32
C PHE A 152 -0.78 -0.16 -19.26
N MET A 153 -1.55 -0.02 -18.19
CA MET A 153 -1.27 0.86 -17.05
C MET A 153 -1.13 0.07 -15.74
N GLU A 154 -0.66 0.72 -14.68
CA GLU A 154 -0.28 0.23 -13.34
C GLU A 154 -0.50 -1.28 -13.06
N ASN A 155 0.59 -2.07 -13.06
CA ASN A 155 0.56 -3.54 -13.03
C ASN A 155 0.59 -4.14 -11.61
N TYR A 156 -0.17 -3.55 -10.69
CA TYR A 156 -0.29 -3.98 -9.29
C TYR A 156 -0.68 -5.45 -9.11
N GLN A 157 -1.48 -5.98 -10.04
CA GLN A 157 -1.90 -7.38 -10.08
C GLN A 157 -0.78 -8.41 -10.24
N LEU A 158 0.45 -7.97 -10.54
CA LEU A 158 1.61 -8.86 -10.61
C LEU A 158 2.10 -9.30 -9.23
N LYS A 159 1.86 -8.51 -8.17
CA LYS A 159 2.31 -8.83 -6.80
C LYS A 159 1.64 -10.09 -6.27
N THR A 160 0.32 -10.20 -6.43
CA THR A 160 -0.44 -11.40 -6.01
C THR A 160 0.00 -12.65 -6.76
N ALA A 161 0.19 -12.54 -8.09
CA ALA A 161 0.71 -13.64 -8.90
C ALA A 161 2.14 -14.03 -8.51
N GLY A 162 3.00 -13.06 -8.21
CA GLY A 162 4.38 -13.28 -7.76
C GLY A 162 4.43 -14.10 -6.47
N ILE A 163 3.63 -13.73 -5.46
CA ILE A 163 3.56 -14.45 -4.19
C ILE A 163 3.01 -15.87 -4.38
N ILE A 164 1.89 -16.03 -5.11
CA ILE A 164 1.25 -17.34 -5.29
C ILE A 164 2.16 -18.31 -6.05
N ASN A 165 2.84 -17.83 -7.10
CA ASN A 165 3.67 -18.68 -7.95
C ASN A 165 5.07 -18.94 -7.37
N ALA A 166 5.52 -18.13 -6.41
CA ALA A 166 6.79 -18.36 -5.74
C ALA A 166 6.79 -19.70 -4.99
N ARG A 167 7.89 -20.45 -5.09
CA ARG A 167 8.03 -21.78 -4.45
C ARG A 167 8.42 -21.72 -2.97
N PHE A 168 8.63 -20.52 -2.43
CA PHE A 168 9.03 -20.32 -1.05
C PHE A 168 7.84 -20.49 -0.10
N ALA A 169 8.09 -21.06 1.08
CA ALA A 169 7.07 -21.21 2.11
C ALA A 169 6.80 -19.89 2.83
N GLU A 170 7.85 -19.14 3.15
CA GLU A 170 7.79 -17.86 3.85
C GLU A 170 8.30 -16.79 2.88
N ILE A 171 7.49 -15.76 2.65
CA ILE A 171 7.73 -14.76 1.61
C ILE A 171 7.78 -13.38 2.24
N LEU A 172 8.81 -12.63 1.84
CA LEU A 172 8.81 -11.17 1.86
C LEU A 172 8.49 -10.71 0.43
N LEU A 173 7.33 -10.08 0.23
CA LEU A 173 7.10 -9.27 -0.97
C LEU A 173 7.77 -7.92 -0.72
N LEU A 174 8.43 -7.40 -1.73
CA LEU A 174 9.09 -6.10 -1.67
C LEU A 174 8.95 -5.40 -3.02
N ASP A 175 8.43 -4.19 -3.01
CA ASP A 175 8.39 -3.32 -4.18
C ASP A 175 9.78 -2.84 -4.55
N VAL A 176 9.96 -2.50 -5.83
CA VAL A 176 11.25 -2.13 -6.39
C VAL A 176 11.80 -0.81 -5.84
N ASP A 177 10.92 0.06 -5.35
CA ASP A 177 11.24 1.31 -4.68
C ASP A 177 11.18 1.20 -3.14
N ASN A 178 11.10 -0.02 -2.60
CA ASN A 178 11.10 -0.25 -1.17
C ASN A 178 12.44 -0.82 -0.70
N ILE A 179 13.15 -0.06 0.14
CA ILE A 179 14.51 -0.40 0.59
C ILE A 179 14.51 -0.79 2.07
N PRO A 180 14.97 -2.00 2.43
CA PRO A 180 15.22 -2.38 3.82
C PRO A 180 16.37 -1.57 4.42
N THR A 181 16.24 -1.12 5.66
CA THR A 181 17.30 -0.36 6.36
C THR A 181 18.35 -1.26 7.02
N SER A 182 18.06 -2.55 7.18
CA SER A 182 18.98 -3.59 7.64
C SER A 182 18.66 -4.93 6.96
N ASP A 183 19.37 -6.00 7.33
CA ASP A 183 19.07 -7.35 6.84
C ASP A 183 17.60 -7.75 7.12
N PRO A 184 16.76 -7.91 6.08
CA PRO A 184 15.34 -8.20 6.26
C PRO A 184 15.08 -9.63 6.76
N ALA A 185 16.08 -10.53 6.77
CA ALA A 185 15.91 -11.89 7.28
C ALA A 185 15.47 -11.92 8.75
N ALA A 186 15.92 -10.95 9.56
CA ALA A 186 15.54 -10.83 10.97
C ALA A 186 14.03 -10.61 11.17
N LEU A 187 13.31 -10.13 10.15
CA LEU A 187 11.85 -9.91 10.25
C LEU A 187 11.07 -11.22 10.41
N PHE A 188 11.56 -12.33 9.85
CA PHE A 188 10.96 -13.66 10.02
C PHE A 188 11.17 -14.23 11.43
N GLU A 189 12.09 -13.65 12.21
CA GLU A 189 12.31 -14.02 13.62
C GLU A 189 11.50 -13.14 14.59
N SER A 190 10.80 -12.12 14.09
CA SER A 190 9.99 -11.23 14.91
C SER A 190 8.91 -11.99 15.68
N LYS A 191 8.62 -11.56 16.91
CA LYS A 191 7.52 -12.09 17.72
C LYS A 191 6.19 -11.93 16.98
N THR A 192 5.99 -10.78 16.33
CA THR A 192 4.80 -10.52 15.52
C THR A 192 4.67 -11.52 14.37
N TYR A 193 5.73 -11.76 13.59
CA TYR A 193 5.67 -12.78 12.52
C TYR A 193 5.45 -14.20 13.08
N ASN A 194 6.10 -14.56 14.18
CA ASN A 194 5.94 -15.89 14.78
C ASN A 194 4.51 -16.15 15.29
N GLU A 195 3.85 -15.15 15.90
CA GLU A 195 2.47 -15.27 16.37
C GLU A 195 1.48 -15.35 15.20
N TYR A 196 1.60 -14.44 14.23
CA TYR A 196 0.58 -14.27 13.20
C TYR A 196 0.87 -15.00 11.90
N GLY A 197 2.12 -15.34 11.58
CA GLY A 197 2.53 -15.90 10.29
C GLY A 197 2.32 -14.99 9.07
N SER A 198 1.72 -13.81 9.26
CA SER A 198 1.56 -12.77 8.25
C SER A 198 1.73 -11.41 8.91
N VAL A 199 2.49 -10.52 8.28
CA VAL A 199 2.67 -9.14 8.75
C VAL A 199 2.44 -8.17 7.60
N PHE A 200 1.56 -7.20 7.83
CA PHE A 200 1.23 -6.13 6.90
C PHE A 200 1.55 -4.79 7.53
N TRP A 201 1.95 -3.83 6.71
CA TRP A 201 2.29 -2.49 7.17
C TRP A 201 1.16 -1.51 6.86
N PRO A 202 0.91 -0.51 7.72
CA PRO A 202 -0.12 0.49 7.48
C PRO A 202 0.32 1.50 6.41
N ASP A 203 -0.63 1.97 5.64
CA ASP A 203 -0.54 3.24 4.93
C ASP A 203 -1.07 4.40 5.81
N HIS A 204 -1.05 5.63 5.28
CA HIS A 204 -1.55 6.83 5.92
C HIS A 204 -3.07 6.95 6.07
N PRO A 205 -3.91 6.50 5.12
CA PRO A 205 -5.33 6.70 5.21
C PRO A 205 -6.00 5.52 5.87
N ARG A 206 -7.25 5.76 6.23
CA ARG A 206 -8.16 4.71 6.65
C ARG A 206 -9.32 4.65 5.69
N THR A 207 -9.97 3.51 5.72
CA THR A 207 -11.19 3.34 4.96
C THR A 207 -12.35 4.00 5.69
N ARG A 208 -13.10 4.82 4.95
CA ARG A 208 -14.33 5.44 5.46
C ARG A 208 -15.29 4.38 5.99
N ARG A 209 -16.10 4.75 6.97
CA ARG A 209 -17.18 3.91 7.48
C ARG A 209 -18.13 3.48 6.37
N GLU A 210 -18.42 4.38 5.43
CA GLU A 210 -19.39 4.16 4.36
C GLU A 210 -18.90 3.20 3.28
N HIS A 211 -17.63 2.79 3.32
CA HIS A 211 -17.05 1.97 2.27
C HIS A 211 -17.72 0.58 2.22
N PRO A 212 -18.20 0.13 1.05
CA PRO A 212 -19.00 -1.08 0.94
C PRO A 212 -18.24 -2.37 1.27
N ALA A 213 -16.90 -2.34 1.20
CA ALA A 213 -16.07 -3.49 1.56
C ALA A 213 -16.31 -3.97 3.00
N TRP A 214 -16.59 -3.07 3.95
CA TRP A 214 -16.97 -3.46 5.32
C TRP A 214 -18.16 -4.43 5.32
N ALA A 215 -19.23 -4.05 4.63
CA ALA A 215 -20.43 -4.87 4.54
C ALA A 215 -20.19 -6.14 3.71
N VAL A 216 -19.49 -6.05 2.57
CA VAL A 216 -19.27 -7.22 1.71
C VAL A 216 -18.41 -8.26 2.39
N PHE A 217 -17.32 -7.87 3.04
CA PHE A 217 -16.40 -8.81 3.72
C PHE A 217 -16.79 -9.10 5.18
N ASN A 218 -18.07 -8.86 5.50
CA ASN A 218 -18.67 -9.14 6.80
C ASN A 218 -17.84 -8.65 7.99
N THR A 219 -17.35 -7.41 7.89
CA THR A 219 -16.43 -6.82 8.85
C THR A 219 -16.98 -5.48 9.32
N PRO A 220 -17.20 -5.29 10.64
CA PRO A 220 -17.58 -3.98 11.14
C PRO A 220 -16.41 -3.01 10.92
N CYS A 221 -16.74 -1.76 10.58
CA CYS A 221 -15.75 -0.71 10.47
C CYS A 221 -14.88 -0.65 11.73
N ARG A 222 -13.58 -0.47 11.52
CA ARG A 222 -12.58 -0.43 12.58
C ARG A 222 -11.92 0.94 12.66
N ARG A 223 -11.97 1.53 13.85
CA ARG A 223 -11.25 2.76 14.18
C ARG A 223 -9.82 2.49 14.62
N ASP A 224 -9.36 1.26 14.69
CA ASP A 224 -8.01 0.87 15.10
C ASP A 224 -7.22 0.23 13.95
N GLU A 225 -7.56 0.58 12.73
CA GLU A 225 -7.03 -0.05 11.52
C GLU A 225 -6.80 0.99 10.42
N TYR A 226 -5.64 0.88 9.77
CA TYR A 226 -5.31 1.63 8.55
C TYR A 226 -5.39 0.71 7.34
N GLU A 227 -5.50 1.32 6.16
CA GLU A 227 -5.31 0.61 4.89
C GLU A 227 -3.91 0.01 4.83
N PHE A 228 -3.73 -1.06 4.07
CA PHE A 228 -2.41 -1.68 3.92
C PHE A 228 -1.53 -0.91 2.93
N GLU A 229 -0.24 -0.84 3.21
CA GLU A 229 0.79 -0.43 2.25
C GLU A 229 1.54 -1.69 1.77
N THR A 230 1.20 -2.17 0.57
CA THR A 230 1.73 -3.44 0.03
C THR A 230 3.04 -3.29 -0.74
N GLY A 231 3.76 -2.19 -0.52
CA GLY A 231 5.18 -2.10 -0.85
C GLY A 231 6.00 -3.20 -0.16
N GLN A 232 5.49 -3.72 0.95
CA GLN A 232 6.13 -4.77 1.73
C GLN A 232 5.10 -5.56 2.56
N LEU A 233 5.23 -6.89 2.55
CA LEU A 233 4.48 -7.77 3.46
C LEU A 233 5.25 -9.06 3.71
N LEU A 234 4.95 -9.70 4.84
CA LEU A 234 5.43 -11.03 5.17
C LEU A 234 4.26 -12.01 5.19
N VAL A 235 4.43 -13.20 4.64
CA VAL A 235 3.40 -14.24 4.69
C VAL A 235 3.98 -15.65 4.69
N ASP A 236 3.48 -16.51 5.58
CA ASP A 236 3.69 -17.96 5.57
C ASP A 236 2.62 -18.62 4.69
N LYS A 237 3.01 -19.00 3.49
CA LYS A 237 2.16 -19.73 2.53
C LYS A 237 1.76 -21.11 3.00
N ARG A 238 2.38 -21.68 4.04
CA ARG A 238 1.89 -22.93 4.63
C ARG A 238 0.63 -22.71 5.44
N ARG A 239 0.33 -21.48 5.87
CA ARG A 239 -0.83 -21.10 6.69
C ARG A 239 -1.91 -20.34 5.92
N TYR A 240 -1.52 -19.45 5.02
CA TYR A 240 -2.44 -18.46 4.41
C TYR A 240 -2.60 -18.58 2.89
N PHE A 241 -2.44 -19.78 2.36
CA PHE A 241 -2.51 -20.00 0.92
C PHE A 241 -3.90 -19.70 0.34
N TYR A 242 -4.98 -20.05 1.05
CA TYR A 242 -6.34 -19.71 0.62
C TYR A 242 -6.61 -18.20 0.68
N HIS A 243 -6.08 -17.50 1.68
CA HIS A 243 -6.18 -16.04 1.77
C HIS A 243 -5.50 -15.35 0.58
N LEU A 244 -4.32 -15.82 0.20
CA LEU A 244 -3.61 -15.32 -0.98
C LEU A 244 -4.39 -15.58 -2.27
N GLN A 245 -5.01 -16.75 -2.42
CA GLN A 245 -5.88 -17.03 -3.57
C GLN A 245 -7.11 -16.12 -3.61
N LEU A 246 -7.73 -15.84 -2.47
CA LEU A 246 -8.83 -14.88 -2.39
C LEU A 246 -8.37 -13.47 -2.76
N ALA A 247 -7.22 -13.00 -2.25
CA ALA A 247 -6.66 -11.71 -2.62
C ALA A 247 -6.34 -11.62 -4.13
N ALA A 248 -5.80 -12.69 -4.72
CA ALA A 248 -5.53 -12.74 -6.14
C ALA A 248 -6.80 -12.75 -7.00
N TRP A 249 -7.84 -13.45 -6.56
CA TRP A 249 -9.16 -13.42 -7.19
C TRP A 249 -9.81 -12.03 -7.10
N LEU A 250 -9.75 -11.38 -5.94
CA LEU A 250 -10.25 -10.01 -5.77
C LEU A 250 -9.58 -9.05 -6.76
N ASN A 251 -8.30 -9.26 -7.03
CA ASN A 251 -7.54 -8.43 -7.97
C ASN A 251 -7.99 -8.61 -9.43
N THR A 252 -8.59 -9.76 -9.77
CA THR A 252 -9.21 -9.97 -11.09
C THR A 252 -10.59 -9.33 -11.22
N GLN A 253 -11.22 -8.94 -10.11
CA GLN A 253 -12.51 -8.26 -10.12
C GLN A 253 -12.30 -6.77 -10.32
N GLU A 254 -12.75 -6.23 -11.44
CA GLU A 254 -12.64 -4.80 -11.77
C GLU A 254 -13.19 -3.89 -10.67
N TYR A 255 -14.38 -4.23 -10.18
CA TYR A 255 -15.01 -3.51 -9.08
C TYR A 255 -14.09 -3.35 -7.86
N TRP A 256 -13.48 -4.44 -7.38
CA TRP A 256 -12.63 -4.39 -6.18
C TRP A 256 -11.27 -3.76 -6.45
N ARG A 257 -10.69 -4.03 -7.61
CA ARG A 257 -9.43 -3.40 -8.02
C ARG A 257 -9.53 -1.87 -8.06
N GLU A 258 -10.65 -1.34 -8.52
CA GLU A 258 -10.87 0.12 -8.56
C GLU A 258 -11.26 0.68 -7.20
N MET A 259 -12.16 -0.01 -6.48
CA MET A 259 -12.64 0.41 -5.16
C MET A 259 -11.59 0.29 -4.04
N LEU A 260 -10.52 -0.49 -4.22
CA LEU A 260 -9.50 -0.74 -3.18
C LEU A 260 -8.06 -0.45 -3.67
N LEU A 261 -7.93 0.38 -4.71
CA LEU A 261 -6.65 0.86 -5.25
C LEU A 261 -5.65 -0.25 -5.58
N GLY A 262 -6.08 -1.22 -6.40
CA GLY A 262 -5.21 -2.31 -6.86
C GLY A 262 -5.03 -3.40 -5.82
N ASP A 263 -3.84 -4.00 -5.75
CA ASP A 263 -3.53 -5.06 -4.78
C ASP A 263 -3.46 -4.56 -3.33
N LYS A 264 -3.24 -3.25 -3.17
CA LYS A 264 -2.95 -2.54 -1.93
C LYS A 264 -3.83 -2.99 -0.76
N ASP A 265 -5.13 -2.78 -0.86
CA ASP A 265 -6.03 -3.08 0.26
C ASP A 265 -6.80 -4.41 0.09
N LEU A 266 -6.55 -5.13 -1.01
CA LEU A 266 -7.21 -6.43 -1.27
C LEU A 266 -6.73 -7.53 -0.32
N PHE A 267 -5.45 -7.52 0.09
CA PHE A 267 -4.98 -8.46 1.10
C PHE A 267 -5.71 -8.27 2.43
N ARG A 268 -5.94 -7.02 2.83
CA ARG A 268 -6.66 -6.69 4.08
C ARG A 268 -8.05 -7.29 4.07
N TYR A 269 -8.79 -7.08 2.98
CA TYR A 269 -10.15 -7.59 2.85
C TYR A 269 -10.24 -9.10 2.61
N ALA A 270 -9.21 -9.74 2.05
CA ALA A 270 -9.13 -11.19 2.02
C ALA A 270 -8.98 -11.79 3.44
N TRP A 271 -8.15 -11.17 4.30
CA TRP A 271 -8.02 -11.59 5.70
C TRP A 271 -9.29 -11.35 6.52
N HIS A 272 -9.93 -10.20 6.32
CA HIS A 272 -11.23 -9.89 6.93
C HIS A 272 -12.33 -10.86 6.48
N GLY A 273 -12.44 -11.11 5.17
CA GLY A 273 -13.42 -12.04 4.61
C GLY A 273 -13.28 -13.43 5.21
N LEU A 274 -12.04 -13.93 5.35
CA LEU A 274 -11.72 -15.20 6.01
C LEU A 274 -11.58 -15.10 7.54
N GLN A 275 -12.00 -13.98 8.14
CA GLN A 275 -12.08 -13.75 9.59
C GLN A 275 -10.78 -14.09 10.33
N THR A 276 -9.66 -13.72 9.74
CA THR A 276 -8.31 -14.08 10.21
C THR A 276 -7.55 -12.84 10.64
N ARG A 277 -6.96 -12.87 11.84
CA ARG A 277 -6.10 -11.79 12.34
C ARG A 277 -4.74 -11.83 11.64
N TYR A 278 -4.09 -10.68 11.60
CA TYR A 278 -2.77 -10.51 11.01
C TYR A 278 -1.87 -9.69 11.94
N GLY A 279 -0.56 -9.79 11.75
CA GLY A 279 0.42 -8.97 12.43
C GLY A 279 0.57 -7.62 11.74
N THR A 280 0.88 -6.59 12.52
CA THR A 280 1.18 -5.24 12.04
C THR A 280 2.24 -4.63 12.96
N PRO A 281 3.11 -3.72 12.48
CA PRO A 281 3.95 -2.93 13.36
C PRO A 281 3.13 -2.23 14.44
N THR A 282 3.73 -2.04 15.62
CA THR A 282 3.01 -1.31 16.69
C THR A 282 2.93 0.19 16.41
N LYS A 283 3.84 0.72 15.57
CA LYS A 283 3.88 2.14 15.23
C LYS A 283 3.34 2.38 13.83
N TRP A 284 2.50 3.40 13.74
CA TRP A 284 2.08 3.97 12.46
C TRP A 284 3.27 4.59 11.68
N LEU A 285 3.02 5.00 10.44
CA LEU A 285 4.05 5.42 9.49
C LEU A 285 4.84 6.66 9.93
N THR A 286 6.03 6.80 9.36
CA THR A 286 6.88 7.98 9.45
C THR A 286 7.00 8.63 8.08
N SER A 287 6.72 9.93 7.96
CA SER A 287 7.06 10.67 6.74
C SER A 287 8.53 11.03 6.80
N VAL A 288 9.32 10.63 5.80
CA VAL A 288 10.75 10.93 5.69
C VAL A 288 11.00 11.83 4.48
N GLY A 289 11.84 12.84 4.66
CA GLY A 289 12.24 13.71 3.57
C GLY A 289 13.18 14.83 4.00
N PHE A 290 12.89 16.04 3.57
CA PHE A 290 13.77 17.20 3.77
C PHE A 290 12.99 18.47 4.07
N ILE A 291 13.71 19.48 4.56
CA ILE A 291 13.22 20.85 4.68
C ILE A 291 13.94 21.73 3.67
N ALA A 292 13.21 22.62 3.02
CA ALA A 292 13.75 23.59 2.08
C ALA A 292 13.20 24.99 2.33
N GLU A 293 14.01 26.01 2.01
CA GLU A 293 13.60 27.40 2.04
C GLU A 293 12.79 27.75 0.78
N GLN A 294 11.63 28.39 0.97
CA GLN A 294 10.66 28.69 -0.07
C GLN A 294 10.25 30.16 -0.07
N ALA A 295 9.93 30.74 -1.23
CA ALA A 295 9.28 32.06 -1.27
C ALA A 295 7.91 32.01 -0.57
N ASP A 296 7.58 33.06 0.19
CA ASP A 296 6.27 33.18 0.86
C ASP A 296 5.19 33.87 0.00
N GLY A 297 5.53 34.29 -1.22
CA GLY A 297 4.64 34.99 -2.15
C GLY A 297 4.41 36.48 -1.84
N ILE A 298 5.00 37.01 -0.76
CA ILE A 298 4.91 38.42 -0.35
C ILE A 298 6.29 39.10 -0.25
N GLY A 299 7.32 38.47 -0.80
CA GLY A 299 8.68 39.00 -0.88
C GLY A 299 9.62 38.53 0.24
N GLY A 300 9.21 37.56 1.05
CA GLY A 300 10.03 36.87 2.04
C GLY A 300 10.23 35.38 1.70
N SER A 301 10.74 34.64 2.69
CA SER A 301 10.93 33.19 2.60
C SER A 301 10.47 32.46 3.87
N LYS A 302 10.16 31.17 3.74
CA LYS A 302 9.77 30.27 4.83
C LYS A 302 10.37 28.88 4.64
N MET A 303 10.66 28.19 5.73
CA MET A 303 11.07 26.78 5.68
C MET A 303 9.85 25.88 5.55
N VAL A 304 9.90 24.92 4.63
CA VAL A 304 8.80 23.98 4.40
C VAL A 304 9.34 22.57 4.26
N TYR A 305 8.60 21.62 4.83
CA TYR A 305 8.91 20.20 4.85
C TYR A 305 8.27 19.47 3.66
N CYS A 306 9.05 18.69 2.91
CA CYS A 306 8.54 17.74 1.93
C CYS A 306 8.88 16.32 2.37
N GLY A 307 7.86 15.51 2.66
CA GLY A 307 8.00 14.08 2.87
C GLY A 307 7.87 13.34 1.55
N HIS A 308 8.94 12.68 1.10
CA HIS A 308 8.92 11.94 -0.16
C HIS A 308 8.91 10.43 0.05
N THR A 309 9.33 9.93 1.22
CA THR A 309 9.48 8.50 1.51
C THR A 309 8.63 8.10 2.72
N PHE A 310 7.99 6.94 2.66
CA PHE A 310 7.31 6.35 3.82
C PHE A 310 8.29 5.47 4.61
N GLY A 311 8.59 5.90 5.84
CA GLY A 311 9.33 5.13 6.83
C GLY A 311 8.40 4.19 7.58
N GLN A 312 8.59 2.90 7.35
CA GLN A 312 7.76 1.81 7.83
C GLN A 312 8.48 1.07 8.96
N ALA A 313 7.86 0.97 10.13
CA ALA A 313 8.52 0.51 11.37
C ALA A 313 8.78 -1.00 11.39
N TYR A 314 9.72 -1.47 12.21
CA TYR A 314 9.80 -2.91 12.52
C TYR A 314 8.50 -3.41 13.16
N PRO A 315 8.14 -4.69 12.93
CA PRO A 315 6.93 -5.28 13.52
C PRO A 315 6.94 -5.21 15.05
N ASP A 316 8.10 -5.49 15.64
CA ASP A 316 8.31 -5.45 17.08
C ASP A 316 9.08 -4.19 17.49
N HIS A 317 8.74 -3.64 18.64
CA HIS A 317 9.50 -2.58 19.30
C HIS A 317 9.56 -2.79 20.81
N LYS A 318 10.39 -1.99 21.49
CA LYS A 318 10.38 -1.91 22.96
C LYS A 318 9.38 -0.83 23.39
N ASP A 319 8.48 -1.17 24.31
CA ASP A 319 7.51 -0.24 24.89
C ASP A 319 8.18 1.07 25.36
N GLY A 320 7.58 2.20 25.01
CA GLY A 320 8.06 3.52 25.42
C GLY A 320 9.38 3.98 24.77
N ASN A 321 9.93 3.21 23.82
CA ASN A 321 11.09 3.65 23.06
C ASN A 321 10.66 4.53 21.89
N GLU A 322 10.91 5.83 21.96
CA GLU A 322 10.64 6.76 20.85
C GLU A 322 11.49 6.45 19.61
N GLY A 323 12.71 5.93 19.78
CA GLY A 323 13.62 5.54 18.71
C GLY A 323 13.45 4.07 18.35
N SER A 324 12.48 3.75 17.49
CA SER A 324 12.41 2.42 16.88
C SER A 324 12.49 2.53 15.36
N GLY A 325 13.66 2.12 14.86
CA GLY A 325 13.82 1.23 13.72
C GLY A 325 12.70 1.32 12.69
N ILE A 326 12.99 2.12 11.68
CA ILE A 326 12.36 1.98 10.37
C ILE A 326 12.93 0.69 9.79
N ALA A 327 12.08 -0.29 9.47
CA ALA A 327 12.49 -1.50 8.75
C ALA A 327 12.64 -1.22 7.26
N PHE A 328 11.80 -0.33 6.73
CA PHE A 328 11.65 -0.10 5.30
C PHE A 328 11.48 1.38 4.99
N LEU A 329 12.14 1.82 3.92
CA LEU A 329 11.94 3.14 3.32
C LEU A 329 11.32 2.92 1.93
N HIS A 330 10.03 3.21 1.82
CA HIS A 330 9.25 3.06 0.60
C HIS A 330 9.22 4.37 -0.18
N GLY A 331 9.68 4.32 -1.44
CA GLY A 331 9.99 5.46 -2.29
C GLY A 331 8.83 6.42 -2.50
N GLY A 332 7.58 5.98 -2.45
CA GLY A 332 6.41 6.84 -2.35
C GLY A 332 6.40 7.99 -3.37
N ALA A 333 6.61 9.21 -2.90
CA ALA A 333 6.64 10.45 -3.69
C ALA A 333 8.00 10.72 -4.36
N LEU A 334 9.08 10.07 -3.92
CA LEU A 334 10.43 10.21 -4.48
C LEU A 334 10.46 9.94 -5.99
N LYS A 335 9.62 9.02 -6.48
CA LYS A 335 9.46 8.70 -7.91
C LYS A 335 8.95 9.86 -8.78
N THR A 336 8.45 10.93 -8.16
CA THR A 336 8.02 12.15 -8.87
C THR A 336 9.12 13.21 -8.94
N MET A 337 10.29 12.95 -8.35
CA MET A 337 11.39 13.91 -8.31
C MET A 337 12.37 13.65 -9.46
N SER A 338 12.60 14.68 -10.27
CA SER A 338 13.54 14.59 -11.39
C SER A 338 15.00 14.50 -10.91
N ALA A 339 15.84 13.83 -11.70
CA ALA A 339 17.27 13.72 -11.46
C ALA A 339 17.98 15.09 -11.26
N PRO A 340 17.69 16.15 -12.06
CA PRO A 340 18.20 17.50 -11.82
C PRO A 340 17.90 18.03 -10.41
N LEU A 341 16.65 17.87 -9.95
CA LEU A 341 16.22 18.34 -8.65
C LEU A 341 16.91 17.60 -7.50
N LEU A 342 16.97 16.26 -7.57
CA LEU A 342 17.62 15.44 -6.56
C LEU A 342 19.11 15.78 -6.41
N SER A 343 19.80 15.95 -7.54
CA SER A 343 21.21 16.35 -7.58
C SER A 343 21.46 17.69 -6.91
N ARG A 344 20.56 18.66 -7.12
CA ARG A 344 20.65 19.98 -6.50
C ARG A 344 20.40 19.92 -4.99
N LEU A 345 19.39 19.17 -4.54
CA LEU A 345 19.08 19.02 -3.12
C LEU A 345 20.21 18.36 -2.33
N LEU A 346 20.84 17.36 -2.92
CA LEU A 346 22.02 16.69 -2.36
C LEU A 346 23.15 17.67 -2.01
N LYS A 347 23.35 18.70 -2.85
CA LYS A 347 24.44 19.67 -2.75
C LYS A 347 24.10 20.85 -1.84
N LEU A 348 22.88 21.38 -1.95
CA LEU A 348 22.45 22.54 -1.16
C LEU A 348 22.10 22.18 0.28
N ASN A 349 21.43 21.04 0.48
CA ASN A 349 20.86 20.64 1.78
C ASN A 349 21.60 19.46 2.41
N GLY A 350 22.69 18.98 1.79
CA GLY A 350 23.44 17.83 2.29
C GLY A 350 22.68 16.50 2.15
N GLY A 351 21.58 16.46 1.40
CA GLY A 351 20.80 15.24 1.20
C GLY A 351 19.31 15.46 1.01
N ILE A 352 18.60 14.37 0.75
CA ILE A 352 17.13 14.32 0.67
C ILE A 352 16.52 13.52 1.82
N PHE A 353 17.30 12.70 2.52
CA PHE A 353 16.92 11.99 3.74
C PHE A 353 17.51 12.72 4.95
N THR A 354 16.98 13.90 5.26
CA THR A 354 17.56 14.79 6.30
C THR A 354 16.63 15.00 7.49
N HIS A 355 15.31 14.93 7.26
CA HIS A 355 14.29 15.21 8.24
C HIS A 355 13.16 14.18 8.16
N PHE A 356 12.33 14.16 9.19
CA PHE A 356 11.14 13.34 9.23
C PHE A 356 10.03 14.04 10.02
N LYS A 357 8.78 13.66 9.74
CA LYS A 357 7.62 13.93 10.58
C LYS A 357 7.03 12.62 11.07
N ARG A 358 6.79 12.53 12.37
CA ARG A 358 6.20 11.36 13.04
C ARG A 358 5.43 11.82 14.26
N VAL A 359 4.19 11.35 14.42
CA VAL A 359 3.36 11.66 15.60
C VAL A 359 4.00 11.14 16.88
N SER A 360 3.52 11.61 18.04
CA SER A 360 4.06 11.21 19.34
C SER A 360 3.98 9.70 19.56
N ALA A 361 4.89 9.10 20.34
CA ALA A 361 4.89 7.65 20.60
C ALA A 361 3.54 7.16 21.14
N THR A 362 2.93 7.88 22.10
CA THR A 362 1.59 7.56 22.61
C THR A 362 0.52 7.56 21.52
N SER A 363 0.61 8.46 20.54
CA SER A 363 -0.32 8.48 19.41
C SER A 363 -0.02 7.39 18.37
N LEU A 364 1.26 7.07 18.13
CA LEU A 364 1.68 6.03 17.19
C LEU A 364 1.23 4.62 17.63
N GLU A 365 1.15 4.40 18.95
CA GLU A 365 0.79 3.12 19.55
C GLU A 365 -0.72 3.02 19.85
N ASP A 366 -1.44 4.15 19.88
CA ASP A 366 -2.91 4.21 20.02
C ASP A 366 -3.57 4.30 18.64
N TRP A 367 -3.79 3.14 18.04
CA TRP A 367 -4.40 3.02 16.72
C TRP A 367 -5.83 3.57 16.67
N THR A 368 -6.50 3.89 17.79
CA THR A 368 -7.84 4.50 17.75
C THR A 368 -7.83 5.97 17.34
N ARG A 369 -6.67 6.64 17.46
CA ARG A 369 -6.47 8.05 17.12
C ARG A 369 -6.21 8.23 15.64
N VAL A 370 -6.89 9.21 15.05
CA VAL A 370 -6.68 9.61 13.67
C VAL A 370 -5.93 10.95 13.67
N GLU A 371 -4.82 11.00 12.95
CA GLU A 371 -4.12 12.26 12.72
C GLU A 371 -4.80 13.00 11.55
N SER A 372 -5.21 14.24 11.80
CA SER A 372 -5.81 15.12 10.79
C SER A 372 -4.75 15.88 10.01
N GLY A 373 -5.11 16.42 8.83
CA GLY A 373 -4.19 17.21 8.02
C GLY A 373 -2.98 16.42 7.50
N VAL A 374 -3.14 15.11 7.34
CA VAL A 374 -2.19 14.22 6.67
C VAL A 374 -2.60 14.18 5.21
N ASP A 375 -1.75 14.70 4.32
CA ASP A 375 -2.13 14.90 2.92
C ASP A 375 -0.90 14.84 2.01
N ILE A 376 -1.11 14.37 0.78
CA ILE A 376 -0.10 14.36 -0.28
C ILE A 376 -0.37 15.57 -1.17
N LYS A 377 0.51 16.57 -1.10
CA LYS A 377 0.35 17.83 -1.84
C LYS A 377 1.28 17.90 -3.04
N LEU A 378 0.79 18.47 -4.13
CA LEU A 378 1.63 18.85 -5.27
C LEU A 378 2.46 20.10 -4.95
N TRP A 379 3.76 19.97 -5.13
CA TRP A 379 4.76 20.99 -4.97
C TRP A 379 5.37 21.32 -6.33
N SER A 380 5.07 22.48 -6.90
CA SER A 380 5.83 22.96 -8.07
C SER A 380 7.25 23.31 -7.66
N ALA A 381 8.24 22.62 -8.25
CA ALA A 381 9.65 22.83 -7.92
C ALA A 381 10.08 24.31 -8.09
N GLY A 382 9.52 25.02 -9.07
CA GLY A 382 9.81 26.41 -9.40
C GLY A 382 9.19 27.44 -8.48
N PHE A 383 7.93 27.27 -8.06
CA PHE A 383 7.27 28.19 -7.13
C PHE A 383 7.81 28.10 -5.72
N TYR A 384 8.28 26.92 -5.32
CA TYR A 384 8.63 26.62 -3.95
C TYR A 384 10.12 26.72 -3.66
N TYR A 385 11.00 26.89 -4.64
CA TYR A 385 12.38 27.26 -4.36
C TYR A 385 12.65 28.67 -4.86
N ASN A 386 12.75 29.62 -3.93
CA ASN A 386 13.46 30.86 -4.22
C ASN A 386 14.95 30.51 -4.13
N LEU A 387 15.49 29.86 -5.17
CA LEU A 387 16.91 29.57 -5.25
C LEU A 387 17.61 30.93 -5.30
N THR A 388 18.03 31.42 -4.14
CA THR A 388 18.67 32.74 -3.98
C THR A 388 19.99 32.87 -4.74
N GLN A 389 20.42 31.82 -5.44
CA GLN A 389 21.54 31.81 -6.37
C GLN A 389 21.24 30.93 -7.59
N ASP A 390 21.45 31.51 -8.77
CA ASP A 390 21.48 30.84 -10.07
C ASP A 390 22.75 29.97 -10.18
N TYR A 391 22.79 28.86 -9.45
CA TYR A 391 23.84 27.87 -9.64
C TYR A 391 23.55 27.01 -10.87
N ALA A 392 24.45 26.99 -11.83
CA ALA A 392 24.45 25.96 -12.87
C ALA A 392 24.91 24.63 -12.24
N PRO A 393 24.48 23.45 -12.75
CA PRO A 393 24.99 22.16 -12.31
C PRO A 393 26.50 22.07 -12.49
N SER A 394 27.07 22.71 -13.51
CA SER A 394 28.53 22.77 -13.68
C SER A 394 29.25 23.50 -12.53
N ASP A 395 28.55 24.32 -11.74
CA ASP A 395 29.06 24.93 -10.51
C ASP A 395 28.96 23.98 -9.30
N LEU A 396 28.11 22.95 -9.38
CA LEU A 396 27.78 22.03 -8.29
C LEU A 396 28.35 20.61 -8.50
N ILE A 397 28.63 20.24 -9.75
CA ILE A 397 28.94 18.91 -10.26
C ILE A 397 30.22 18.98 -11.10
N SER A 398 31.26 18.30 -10.63
CA SER A 398 32.54 18.24 -11.34
C SER A 398 32.57 17.08 -12.34
N ALA A 399 33.27 17.24 -13.46
CA ALA A 399 33.39 16.21 -14.50
C ALA A 399 34.24 14.99 -14.10
N ASP A 400 34.92 15.05 -12.95
CA ASP A 400 35.65 13.94 -12.35
C ASP A 400 34.85 13.21 -11.25
N ALA A 401 33.61 13.65 -10.97
CA ALA A 401 32.76 12.97 -10.02
C ALA A 401 32.12 11.72 -10.67
N ASP A 402 32.32 10.59 -10.00
CA ASP A 402 31.77 9.27 -10.33
C ASP A 402 30.49 9.10 -9.50
N PHE A 403 29.34 9.44 -10.10
CA PHE A 403 28.05 9.47 -9.43
C PHE A 403 27.33 8.12 -9.44
N ASP A 404 27.66 7.26 -10.39
CA ASP A 404 27.08 5.93 -10.58
C ASP A 404 27.95 4.81 -10.02
N LEU A 405 29.15 5.14 -9.53
CA LEU A 405 30.09 4.24 -8.85
C LEU A 405 30.45 3.02 -9.71
N ASP A 406 30.35 3.18 -11.03
CA ASP A 406 30.73 2.17 -12.01
C ASP A 406 32.18 2.39 -12.53
N GLY A 407 32.86 3.41 -12.01
CA GLY A 407 34.19 3.81 -12.41
C GLY A 407 34.22 4.69 -13.67
N LEU A 408 33.08 5.17 -14.14
CA LEU A 408 32.96 6.12 -15.23
C LEU A 408 32.84 7.55 -14.70
N THR A 409 33.50 8.48 -15.38
CA THR A 409 33.31 9.91 -15.12
C THR A 409 32.05 10.37 -15.83
N ILE A 410 31.21 11.16 -15.15
CA ILE A 410 30.06 11.80 -15.77
C ILE A 410 30.50 12.68 -16.96
N SER A 411 29.86 12.50 -18.12
CA SER A 411 30.18 13.28 -19.31
C SER A 411 29.72 14.73 -19.16
N LYS A 412 30.26 15.64 -19.97
CA LYS A 412 29.80 17.04 -19.99
C LYS A 412 28.33 17.13 -20.43
N GLU A 413 27.90 16.26 -21.32
CA GLU A 413 26.52 16.16 -21.77
C GLU A 413 25.59 15.70 -20.64
N GLN A 414 26.03 14.74 -19.81
CA GLN A 414 25.28 14.28 -18.65
C GLN A 414 25.20 15.39 -17.58
N ILE A 415 26.30 16.11 -17.30
CA ILE A 415 26.27 17.28 -16.40
C ILE A 415 25.27 18.33 -16.89
N ALA A 416 25.27 18.62 -18.20
CA ALA A 416 24.32 19.56 -18.78
C ALA A 416 22.86 19.07 -18.67
N SER A 417 22.61 17.76 -18.74
CA SER A 417 21.26 17.20 -18.53
C SER A 417 20.74 17.33 -17.10
N LEU A 418 21.60 17.64 -16.13
CA LEU A 418 21.22 17.92 -14.74
C LEU A 418 20.86 19.41 -14.52
N GLU A 419 20.86 20.23 -15.59
CA GLU A 419 20.39 21.62 -15.54
C GLU A 419 18.89 21.64 -15.25
N LEU A 420 18.50 22.26 -14.13
CA LEU A 420 17.10 22.58 -13.89
C LEU A 420 16.67 23.63 -14.93
N THR A 421 15.76 23.24 -15.80
CA THR A 421 15.13 24.13 -16.77
C THR A 421 13.83 24.70 -16.20
N ASP A 422 13.28 25.74 -16.84
CA ASP A 422 11.93 26.24 -16.52
C ASP A 422 10.88 25.12 -16.58
N LYS A 423 11.07 24.15 -17.48
CA LYS A 423 10.20 22.97 -17.58
C LYS A 423 10.26 22.10 -16.32
N ASP A 424 11.45 21.82 -15.79
CA ASP A 424 11.61 21.04 -14.56
C ASP A 424 11.09 21.81 -13.33
N ALA A 425 11.15 23.14 -13.37
CA ALA A 425 10.57 24.02 -12.36
C ALA A 425 9.03 24.02 -12.40
N ASP A 426 8.44 23.87 -13.59
CA ASP A 426 7.00 23.75 -13.78
C ASP A 426 6.46 22.35 -13.46
N GLU A 427 7.33 21.34 -13.29
CA GLU A 427 6.94 20.01 -12.83
C GLU A 427 6.56 19.99 -11.34
N TYR A 428 5.60 19.13 -11.01
CA TYR A 428 5.08 18.97 -9.66
C TYR A 428 5.69 17.72 -9.00
N ILE A 429 6.17 17.90 -7.77
CA ILE A 429 6.60 16.83 -6.88
C ILE A 429 5.45 16.55 -5.92
N MET A 430 5.21 15.30 -5.57
CA MET A 430 4.31 14.96 -4.49
C MET A 430 5.04 15.02 -3.14
N CYS A 431 4.43 15.61 -2.11
CA CYS A 431 4.99 15.65 -0.76
C CYS A 431 3.92 15.26 0.27
N LEU A 432 4.15 14.19 1.02
CA LEU A 432 3.36 13.82 2.19
C LEU A 432 3.72 14.71 3.37
N ASP A 433 2.75 15.49 3.85
CA ASP A 433 2.91 16.34 5.03
C ASP A 433 1.94 15.91 6.15
N LEU A 434 2.45 15.97 7.38
CA LEU A 434 1.65 15.84 8.59
C LEU A 434 1.55 17.26 9.17
N ALA A 435 0.47 17.97 8.83
CA ALA A 435 0.38 19.43 9.00
C ALA A 435 0.59 19.89 10.44
N HIS A 436 0.21 19.06 11.42
CA HIS A 436 0.27 19.38 12.85
C HIS A 436 1.50 18.78 13.56
N VAL A 437 2.38 18.11 12.82
CA VAL A 437 3.58 17.47 13.34
C VAL A 437 4.81 18.29 12.95
N GLU A 438 5.67 18.54 13.94
CA GLU A 438 6.94 19.23 13.71
C GLU A 438 7.94 18.30 13.00
N ALA A 439 8.65 18.85 12.01
CA ALA A 439 9.72 18.15 11.32
C ALA A 439 10.97 18.12 12.20
N ARG A 440 11.60 16.95 12.33
CA ARG A 440 12.79 16.73 13.16
C ARG A 440 13.94 16.14 12.35
N PRO A 441 15.20 16.33 12.75
CA PRO A 441 16.36 15.73 12.08
C PRO A 441 16.29 14.20 12.05
N ILE A 442 16.52 13.57 10.89
CA ILE A 442 16.42 12.11 10.69
C ILE A 442 17.27 11.30 11.68
N VAL A 443 18.36 11.88 12.18
CA VAL A 443 19.24 11.25 13.17
C VAL A 443 18.54 10.86 14.46
N GLU A 444 17.40 11.49 14.80
CA GLU A 444 16.59 11.11 15.96
C GLU A 444 15.80 9.80 15.76
N LEU A 445 15.68 9.29 14.53
CA LEU A 445 15.04 7.99 14.26
C LEU A 445 15.94 6.78 14.63
N GLY A 446 17.23 7.02 14.88
CA GLY A 446 18.21 5.99 15.21
C GLY A 446 19.24 5.75 14.09
N GLY A 447 20.24 4.91 14.39
CA GLY A 447 21.39 4.68 13.51
C GLY A 447 21.03 4.18 12.11
N ASP A 448 20.07 3.27 12.01
CA ASP A 448 19.66 2.66 10.74
C ASP A 448 19.14 3.73 9.76
N ALA A 449 18.25 4.61 10.23
CA ALA A 449 17.72 5.72 9.43
C ALA A 449 18.75 6.83 9.21
N ALA A 450 19.57 7.15 10.22
CA ALA A 450 20.60 8.19 10.13
C ALA A 450 21.67 7.88 9.07
N SER A 451 21.96 6.59 8.85
CA SER A 451 22.95 6.14 7.87
C SER A 451 22.41 6.10 6.44
N PHE A 452 21.10 6.24 6.25
CA PHE A 452 20.46 5.95 4.97
C PHE A 452 20.89 6.92 3.86
N GLU A 453 21.09 8.21 4.19
CA GLU A 453 21.63 9.18 3.24
C GLU A 453 23.03 8.79 2.75
N ASN A 454 23.86 8.18 3.61
CA ASN A 454 25.17 7.69 3.20
C ASN A 454 25.05 6.43 2.35
N LEU A 455 24.20 5.48 2.73
CA LEU A 455 23.91 4.30 1.91
C LEU A 455 23.44 4.71 0.51
N PHE A 456 22.53 5.68 0.45
CA PHE A 456 22.02 6.23 -0.80
C PHE A 456 23.14 6.84 -1.66
N ARG A 457 24.09 7.55 -1.05
CA ARG A 457 25.28 8.10 -1.73
C ARG A 457 26.25 6.99 -2.18
N GLU A 458 26.43 5.96 -1.38
CA GLU A 458 27.29 4.79 -1.66
C GLU A 458 26.72 3.85 -2.73
N LEU A 459 25.43 3.97 -3.07
CA LEU A 459 24.79 3.22 -4.15
C LEU A 459 24.61 4.06 -5.44
N GLY A 460 25.08 5.31 -5.45
CA GLY A 460 24.98 6.21 -6.60
C GLY A 460 23.64 6.96 -6.75
N GLY A 461 22.77 6.89 -5.75
CA GLY A 461 21.52 7.65 -5.67
C GLY A 461 20.38 7.20 -6.60
N TYR A 462 19.17 7.72 -6.36
CA TYR A 462 17.94 7.37 -7.10
C TYR A 462 17.92 7.86 -8.55
N TRP A 463 18.68 8.91 -8.88
CA TRP A 463 18.72 9.47 -10.24
C TRP A 463 19.36 8.53 -11.27
N MET A 464 20.08 7.50 -10.81
CA MET A 464 20.61 6.43 -11.67
C MET A 464 19.57 5.39 -12.07
N ILE A 465 18.40 5.36 -11.41
CA ILE A 465 17.32 4.42 -11.73
C ILE A 465 16.62 4.81 -13.04
N GLU A 466 16.70 6.08 -13.48
CA GLU A 466 15.85 6.60 -14.56
C GLU A 466 16.59 7.29 -15.72
N GLY A 467 17.90 7.07 -15.88
CA GLY A 467 18.62 7.58 -17.06
C GLY A 467 18.06 7.08 -18.41
N ASN A 468 17.21 6.04 -18.41
CA ASN A 468 16.43 5.53 -19.56
C ASN A 468 15.28 4.57 -19.12
N TYR A 469 14.66 4.78 -17.95
CA TYR A 469 13.54 3.91 -17.53
C TYR A 469 12.25 4.41 -18.20
N HIS A 470 11.96 3.89 -19.39
CA HIS A 470 10.59 3.84 -19.86
C HIS A 470 9.92 2.69 -19.10
N GLY A 471 8.98 3.02 -18.21
CA GLY A 471 8.23 2.05 -17.41
C GLY A 471 7.64 0.88 -18.19
#